data_AF-A0A3P2EFE5-F1
#
_entry.id   AF-A0A3P2EFE5-F1
#
_cell.length_a   1.000
_cell.length_b   1.000
_cell.length_c   1.000
_cell.angle_alpha   90.00
_cell.angle_beta   90.00
_cell.angle_gamma   90.00
#
_symmetry.space_group_name_H-M   'P 1'
#
loop_
_entity.id
_entity.type
_entity.pdbx_description
1 polymer ?
#
loop_
_entity_poly.entity_id
_entity_poly.type
_entity_poly.pdbx_seq_one_letter_code
_entity_poly.pdbx_strand_id
1 'polypeptide(L)' 'MEKEGDKQPYFIHRADGLPIFMAAIGSVPVERGDEAEGFLIVTAAADQGLVDIHDRRPLVLTPEAAREWMRQDKGLNEA' A
#
# COMPACT_ATOMS: atom_id res chain seq x y z
N MET A 1 -7.35 -17.37 -18.03
CA MET A 1 -6.73 -18.28 -17.04
C MET A 1 -5.23 -18.21 -17.28
N GLU A 2 -4.50 -17.50 -16.42
CA GLU A 2 -3.03 -17.60 -16.41
C GLU A 2 -2.64 -19.04 -16.07
N LYS A 3 -1.71 -19.61 -16.84
CA LYS A 3 -1.21 -20.95 -16.59
C LYS A 3 -0.35 -20.92 -15.33
N GLU A 4 -0.68 -21.78 -14.38
CA GLU A 4 0.07 -22.04 -13.16
C GLU A 4 1.43 -22.66 -13.54
N GLY A 5 2.40 -21.81 -13.84
CA GLY A 5 3.72 -22.20 -14.36
C GLY A 5 4.57 -21.06 -14.94
N ASP A 6 3.96 -19.95 -15.38
CA ASP A 6 4.66 -18.80 -16.00
C ASP A 6 4.69 -17.53 -15.11
N LYS A 7 4.52 -17.66 -13.79
CA LYS A 7 4.54 -16.50 -12.88
C LYS A 7 5.98 -16.06 -12.62
N GLN A 8 6.43 -15.05 -13.37
CA GLN A 8 7.71 -14.39 -13.15
C GLN A 8 7.58 -13.35 -12.02
N PRO A 9 8.37 -13.44 -10.93
CA PRO A 9 8.41 -12.39 -9.91
C PRO A 9 9.13 -11.14 -10.42
N TYR A 10 8.60 -9.97 -10.05
CA TYR A 10 9.17 -8.65 -10.37
C TYR A 10 9.43 -7.85 -9.10
N PHE A 11 10.52 -7.10 -9.08
CA PHE A 11 10.79 -6.09 -8.06
C PHE A 11 10.43 -4.71 -8.60
N ILE A 12 9.43 -4.07 -7.99
CA ILE A 12 8.95 -2.75 -8.38
C ILE A 12 9.42 -1.75 -7.32
N HIS A 13 10.08 -0.69 -7.77
CA HIS A 13 10.55 0.39 -6.91
C HIS A 13 10.35 1.75 -7.58
N ARG A 14 10.47 2.82 -6.79
CA ARG A 14 10.39 4.19 -7.30
C ARG A 14 11.59 4.46 -8.21
N ALA A 15 11.34 5.10 -9.36
CA ALA A 15 12.37 5.33 -10.38
C ALA A 15 13.54 6.21 -9.88
N ASP A 16 13.31 7.05 -8.88
CA ASP A 16 14.33 7.90 -8.24
C ASP A 16 15.13 7.20 -7.13
N GLY A 17 14.89 5.90 -6.90
CA GLY A 17 15.62 5.08 -5.91
C GLY A 17 15.28 5.36 -4.45
N LEU A 18 14.35 6.28 -4.18
CA LEU A 18 13.92 6.61 -2.83
C LEU A 18 12.83 5.63 -2.32
N PRO A 19 12.65 5.50 -0.99
CA PRO A 19 11.65 4.61 -0.43
C PRO A 19 10.22 5.06 -0.75
N ILE A 20 9.29 4.11 -0.61
CA ILE A 20 7.85 4.33 -0.74
C ILE A 20 7.18 4.36 0.64
N PHE A 21 6.11 5.13 0.76
CA PHE A 21 5.23 5.13 1.93
C PHE A 21 3.91 4.47 1.53
N MET A 22 3.65 3.26 2.01
CA MET A 22 2.39 2.55 1.74
C MET A 22 1.35 2.91 2.79
N ALA A 23 0.14 3.28 2.35
CA ALA A 23 -0.97 3.49 3.27
C ALA A 23 -1.38 2.16 3.93
N ALA A 24 -1.61 2.20 5.24
CA ALA A 24 -2.04 1.05 6.02
C ALA A 24 -3.16 1.44 7.00
N ILE A 25 -4.01 0.46 7.30
CA ILE A 25 -5.01 0.50 8.36
C ILE A 25 -4.79 -0.70 9.28
N GLY A 26 -5.08 -0.57 10.57
CA GLY A 26 -4.83 -1.66 11.52
C GLY A 26 -5.57 -1.47 12.84
N SER A 27 -5.49 -2.50 13.67
CA SER A 27 -6.03 -2.45 15.04
C SER A 27 -5.12 -1.60 15.93
N VAL A 28 -5.72 -0.79 16.80
CA VAL A 28 -5.01 0.07 17.76
C VAL A 28 -5.36 -0.35 19.20
N PRO A 29 -4.45 -0.23 20.18
CA PRO A 29 -3.08 0.29 20.06
C PRO A 29 -2.12 -0.72 19.40
N VAL A 30 -1.24 -0.22 18.51
CA VAL A 30 -0.31 -1.06 17.72
C VAL A 30 0.74 -1.72 18.60
N GLU A 31 1.10 -1.09 19.72
CA GLU A 31 2.13 -1.59 20.65
C GLU A 31 1.70 -2.85 21.41
N ARG A 32 0.42 -3.25 21.31
CA ARG A 32 -0.10 -4.47 21.92
C ARG A 32 0.58 -5.74 21.40
N GLY A 33 1.14 -5.68 20.18
CA GLY A 33 1.85 -6.83 19.57
C GLY A 33 0.94 -8.04 19.35
N ASP A 34 -0.31 -7.79 18.96
CA ASP A 34 -1.32 -8.82 18.74
C ASP A 34 -0.94 -9.71 17.55
N GLU A 35 -0.93 -11.04 17.74
CA GLU A 35 -0.58 -11.99 16.68
C GLU A 35 -1.73 -12.20 15.66
N ALA A 36 -2.97 -11.93 16.06
CA ALA A 36 -4.15 -12.09 15.21
C ALA A 36 -4.58 -10.76 14.56
N GLU A 37 -4.38 -9.64 15.26
CA GLU A 37 -4.79 -8.30 14.81
C GLU A 37 -3.59 -7.41 14.44
N GLY A 38 -3.17 -7.48 13.19
CA GLY A 38 -2.10 -6.64 12.64
C GLY A 38 -2.62 -5.42 11.87
N PHE A 39 -1.98 -5.17 10.74
CA PHE A 39 -2.34 -4.13 9.79
C PHE A 39 -2.54 -4.71 8.40
N LEU A 40 -3.24 -3.98 7.55
CA LEU A 40 -3.46 -4.27 6.15
C LEU A 40 -2.85 -3.15 5.31
N ILE A 41 -2.20 -3.52 4.21
CA ILE A 41 -1.78 -2.56 3.19
C ILE A 41 -2.99 -2.22 2.31
N VAL A 42 -3.29 -0.93 2.19
CA VAL A 42 -4.34 -0.44 1.30
C VAL A 42 -3.86 -0.60 -0.14
N THR A 43 -4.72 -1.15 -0.99
CA THR A 43 -4.42 -1.36 -2.42
C THR A 43 -5.30 -0.50 -3.31
N ALA A 44 -4.77 -0.11 -4.46
CA ALA A 44 -5.47 0.58 -5.55
C ALA A 44 -5.40 -0.26 -6.83
N ALA A 45 -6.20 0.11 -7.84
CA ALA A 45 -6.03 -0.46 -9.18
C ALA A 45 -4.63 -0.10 -9.71
N ALA A 46 -3.98 -1.06 -10.38
CA ALA A 46 -2.80 -0.76 -11.15
C ALA A 46 -3.16 0.15 -12.34
N ASP A 47 -2.21 0.99 -12.74
CA ASP A 47 -2.31 1.91 -13.86
C ASP A 47 -1.06 1.82 -14.74
N GLN A 48 -1.16 2.29 -15.98
CA GLN A 48 -0.06 2.32 -16.93
C GLN A 48 0.63 0.94 -17.08
N GLY A 49 1.96 0.91 -17.18
CA GLY A 49 2.73 -0.31 -17.37
C GLY A 49 2.72 -1.29 -16.19
N LEU A 50 2.11 -0.95 -15.04
CA LEU A 50 1.95 -1.90 -13.94
C LEU A 50 0.86 -2.93 -14.21
N VAL A 51 -0.14 -2.59 -15.04
CA VAL A 51 -1.25 -3.49 -15.39
C VAL A 51 -0.76 -4.73 -16.13
N ASP A 52 0.34 -4.60 -16.89
CA ASP A 52 0.98 -5.71 -17.58
C ASP A 52 1.65 -6.71 -16.62
N ILE A 53 1.89 -6.31 -15.36
CA ILE A 53 2.50 -7.15 -14.31
C ILE A 53 1.43 -7.69 -13.36
N HIS A 54 0.53 -6.84 -12.87
CA HIS A 54 -0.55 -7.22 -11.96
C HIS A 54 -1.67 -6.17 -11.96
N ASP A 55 -2.91 -6.56 -11.70
CA ASP A 55 -4.08 -5.68 -11.67
C ASP A 55 -4.18 -4.74 -10.44
N ARG A 56 -3.36 -4.95 -9.41
CA ARG A 56 -3.40 -4.22 -8.13
C ARG A 56 -2.02 -3.74 -7.75
N ARG A 57 -1.97 -2.58 -7.09
CA ARG A 57 -0.76 -2.00 -6.51
C ARG A 57 -1.00 -1.50 -5.09
N PRO A 58 0.02 -1.40 -4.23
CA PRO A 58 -0.10 -0.65 -2.98
C PRO A 58 -0.49 0.81 -3.23
N LEU A 59 -1.29 1.40 -2.35
CA LEU A 59 -1.52 2.84 -2.34
C LEU A 59 -0.27 3.52 -1.78
N VAL A 60 0.60 3.98 -2.69
CA VAL A 60 1.82 4.71 -2.36
C VAL A 60 1.53 6.20 -2.23
N LEU A 61 1.88 6.78 -1.08
CA LEU A 61 1.69 8.19 -0.75
C LEU A 61 2.98 9.00 -0.97
N THR A 62 2.82 10.29 -1.25
CA THR A 62 3.92 11.25 -1.12
C THR A 62 4.33 11.39 0.35
N PRO A 63 5.55 11.85 0.66
CA PRO A 63 5.97 12.07 2.05
C PRO A 63 5.01 13.00 2.82
N GLU A 64 4.49 14.04 2.15
CA GLU A 64 3.54 14.99 2.73
C GLU A 64 2.21 14.30 3.02
N ALA A 65 1.67 13.56 2.06
CA ALA A 65 0.41 12.83 2.24
C ALA A 65 0.52 11.73 3.31
N ALA A 66 1.67 11.06 3.44
CA ALA A 66 1.91 10.08 4.50
C ALA A 66 1.87 10.72 5.90
N ARG A 67 2.45 11.92 6.06
CA ARG A 67 2.35 12.67 7.32
C ARG A 67 0.91 13.09 7.63
N GLU A 68 0.17 13.52 6.61
CA GLU A 68 -1.25 13.86 6.76
C GLU A 68 -2.11 12.64 7.10
N TRP A 69 -1.81 11.48 6.51
CA TRP A 69 -2.52 10.22 6.77
C TRP A 69 -2.44 9.78 8.23
N MET A 70 -1.33 10.03 8.91
CA MET A 70 -1.11 9.61 10.31
C MET A 70 -1.77 10.54 11.35
N ARG A 71 -2.38 11.66 10.94
CA ARG A 71 -2.98 12.62 11.87
C ARG A 71 -4.31 12.10 12.43
N GLN A 72 -4.38 11.94 13.75
CA GLN A 72 -5.57 11.44 14.45
C GLN A 72 -6.66 12.49 14.64
N ASP A 73 -6.32 13.78 14.54
CA ASP A 73 -7.23 14.91 14.72
C ASP A 73 -8.00 15.27 13.44
N LYS A 74 -7.76 14.54 12.34
CA LYS A 74 -8.53 14.66 11.11
C LYS A 74 -9.69 13.66 11.12
N GLY A 75 -10.92 14.19 11.21
CA GLY A 75 -12.11 13.42 10.88
C GLY A 75 -12.12 13.01 9.40
N LEU A 76 -12.91 11.99 9.04
CA LEU A 76 -13.19 11.70 7.64
C LEU A 76 -13.85 12.94 7.02
N ASN A 77 -13.19 13.55 6.04
CA ASN A 77 -13.88 14.42 5.11
C ASN A 77 -14.54 13.52 4.06
N GLU A 78 -15.85 13.66 3.91
CA GLU A 78 -16.58 13.05 2.79
C GLU A 78 -16.00 13.61 1.47
N ALA A 79 -15.68 12.70 0.54
CA ALA A 79 -15.20 13.03 -0.79
C ALA A 79 -16.36 13.21 -1.77
#